data_AF-A0AAP1HBC9-F1
#
_entry.id   AF-A0AAP1HBC9-F1
#
_cell.length_a   1.000
_cell.length_b   1.000
_cell.length_c   1.000
_cell.angle_alpha   90.00
_cell.angle_beta   90.00
_cell.angle_gamma   90.00
#
_symmetry.space_group_name_H-M   'P 1'
#
loop_
_entity.id
_entity.type
_entity.pdbx_description
1 polymer ?
#
loop_
_entity_poly.entity_id
_entity_poly.type
_entity_poly.pdbx_seq_one_letter_code
_entity_poly.pdbx_strand_id
1 'polypeptide(L)'
;MIENLNFIYIEAGEFEFGTEWNKEEFIKMVEHYKIPLEWLVKEVPQKKVYLNDYWISDAPVTIGMMKEFYLNNPDIPIPLVIKEHIINSDLDLPAYNIDFKDALMFCYWVSETTGEFVDLPTEPEWEKAARGSLDDREFPWGDDKILENVNIKGRFNSFPIPVKCIKNNISPYGIYDLSGNVEEWTRSYNRPYLGSPIKYSRLLNYPILRGGTCEHGLDLARCSRRHGNIPSIFRGFRVVKRKDATDFLQNKLYSNDFEINEGDFILAKTSEFNNKELLVNVDFNMNAILDIQKWPSDEIQLFRGFTNPGSEILVQIEENVGGQLKVRRPSISEIDVVLSNL
;
A
#
# COMPACT_ATOMS: atom_id res chain seq x y z
N MET A 1 -0.03 16.39 25.08
CA MET A 1 1.34 15.79 25.07
C MET A 1 1.26 14.32 24.76
N ILE A 2 1.16 13.87 23.51
CA ILE A 2 0.83 12.44 23.20
C ILE A 2 -0.57 12.02 23.73
N GLU A 3 -1.17 12.76 24.67
CA GLU A 3 -2.52 12.59 25.23
C GLU A 3 -3.63 12.57 24.18
N ASN A 4 -3.39 13.16 23.00
CA ASN A 4 -4.34 13.12 21.88
C ASN A 4 -4.17 11.87 21.02
N LEU A 5 -3.06 11.14 21.17
CA LEU A 5 -2.79 9.88 20.49
C LEU A 5 -3.51 8.75 21.23
N ASN A 6 -4.75 8.50 20.80
CA ASN A 6 -5.59 7.45 21.36
C ASN A 6 -5.28 6.14 20.67
N PHE A 7 -5.15 5.07 21.46
CA PHE A 7 -4.80 3.75 20.97
C PHE A 7 -5.94 2.75 21.21
N ILE A 8 -6.25 1.96 20.19
CA ILE A 8 -7.15 0.81 20.25
C ILE A 8 -6.32 -0.46 20.38
N TYR A 9 -6.69 -1.33 21.33
CA TYR A 9 -6.09 -2.64 21.50
C TYR A 9 -6.63 -3.62 20.43
N ILE A 10 -5.73 -4.30 19.75
CA ILE A 10 -6.02 -5.40 18.84
C ILE A 10 -5.47 -6.68 19.46
N GLU A 11 -6.36 -7.65 19.69
CA GLU A 11 -5.97 -8.92 20.28
C GLU A 11 -5.08 -9.76 19.35
N ALA A 12 -4.23 -10.57 19.98
CA ALA A 12 -3.42 -11.55 19.27
C ALA A 12 -4.33 -12.58 18.57
N GLY A 13 -3.90 -13.06 17.41
CA GLY A 13 -4.64 -14.10 16.69
C GLY A 13 -4.45 -14.04 15.20
N GLU A 14 -4.97 -15.07 14.54
CA GLU A 14 -4.99 -15.20 13.08
C GLU A 14 -6.06 -14.30 12.46
N PHE A 15 -5.81 -13.86 11.23
CA PHE A 15 -6.79 -13.26 10.34
C PHE A 15 -6.42 -13.57 8.89
N GLU A 16 -7.38 -13.44 7.99
CA GLU A 16 -7.11 -13.55 6.56
C GLU A 16 -6.48 -12.25 6.04
N PHE A 17 -5.26 -12.38 5.51
CA PHE A 17 -4.46 -11.28 4.98
C PHE A 17 -4.33 -11.39 3.47
N GLY A 18 -4.65 -10.33 2.74
CA GLY A 18 -4.67 -10.31 1.28
C GLY A 18 -6.05 -10.62 0.70
N THR A 19 -6.07 -10.94 -0.60
CA THR A 19 -7.29 -11.21 -1.38
C THR A 19 -7.16 -12.57 -2.04
N GLU A 20 -8.20 -13.40 -1.95
CA GLU A 20 -8.24 -14.68 -2.66
C GLU A 20 -8.30 -14.43 -4.16
N TRP A 21 -7.55 -15.21 -4.96
CA TRP A 21 -7.62 -15.07 -6.40
C TRP A 21 -8.95 -15.59 -6.92
N ASN A 22 -9.72 -14.70 -7.56
CA ASN A 22 -10.87 -15.09 -8.36
C ASN A 22 -10.84 -14.31 -9.69
N LYS A 23 -10.57 -15.01 -10.79
CA LYS A 23 -10.45 -14.40 -12.11
C LYS A 23 -11.67 -13.56 -12.50
N GLU A 24 -12.88 -14.06 -12.30
CA GLU A 24 -14.09 -13.36 -12.72
C GLU A 24 -14.29 -12.07 -11.91
N GLU A 25 -14.06 -12.13 -10.61
CA GLU A 25 -14.18 -10.97 -9.71
C GLU A 25 -13.10 -9.92 -9.98
N PHE A 26 -11.86 -10.34 -10.20
CA PHE A 26 -10.77 -9.42 -10.52
C PHE A 26 -10.98 -8.74 -11.88
N ILE A 27 -11.50 -9.45 -12.88
CA ILE A 27 -11.89 -8.84 -14.17
C ILE A 27 -13.01 -7.82 -13.95
N LYS A 28 -14.05 -8.15 -13.17
CA LYS A 28 -15.12 -7.20 -12.82
C LYS A 28 -14.56 -5.98 -12.09
N MET A 29 -13.59 -6.14 -11.19
CA MET A 29 -12.92 -5.04 -10.51
C MET A 29 -12.14 -4.15 -11.48
N VAL A 30 -11.33 -4.74 -12.36
CA VAL A 30 -10.58 -4.02 -13.41
C VAL A 30 -11.51 -3.19 -14.27
N GLU A 31 -12.61 -3.79 -14.73
CA GLU A 31 -13.59 -3.11 -15.56
C GLU A 31 -14.35 -2.03 -14.81
N HIS A 32 -14.71 -2.27 -13.55
CA HIS A 32 -15.45 -1.32 -12.73
C HIS A 32 -14.60 -0.10 -12.37
N TYR A 33 -13.40 -0.35 -11.84
CA TYR A 33 -12.48 0.71 -11.36
C TYR A 33 -11.63 1.32 -12.48
N LYS A 34 -11.58 0.71 -13.66
CA LYS A 34 -10.77 1.14 -14.82
C LYS A 34 -9.27 1.19 -14.49
N ILE A 35 -8.78 0.16 -13.82
CA ILE A 35 -7.39 0.00 -13.36
C ILE A 35 -6.71 -1.20 -14.01
N PRO A 36 -5.37 -1.27 -14.07
CA PRO A 36 -4.65 -2.46 -14.49
C PRO A 36 -4.83 -3.64 -13.52
N LEU A 37 -5.00 -4.86 -14.05
CA LEU A 37 -5.06 -6.09 -13.25
C LEU A 37 -3.80 -6.29 -12.39
N GLU A 38 -2.64 -5.88 -12.89
CA GLU A 38 -1.34 -6.01 -12.22
C GLU A 38 -1.28 -5.23 -10.91
N TRP A 39 -2.16 -4.24 -10.74
CA TRP A 39 -2.25 -3.52 -9.49
C TRP A 39 -2.99 -4.33 -8.41
N LEU A 40 -3.83 -5.28 -8.82
CA LEU A 40 -4.60 -6.17 -7.96
C LEU A 40 -3.86 -7.46 -7.61
N VAL A 41 -3.06 -8.03 -8.53
CA VAL A 41 -2.33 -9.30 -8.29
C VAL A 41 -1.34 -9.21 -7.12
N LYS A 42 -0.93 -8.00 -6.72
CA LYS A 42 -0.07 -7.77 -5.55
C LYS A 42 -0.74 -8.13 -4.22
N GLU A 43 -2.06 -8.28 -4.22
CA GLU A 43 -2.87 -8.63 -3.05
C GLU A 43 -2.99 -10.14 -2.86
N VAL A 44 -2.43 -10.94 -3.78
CA VAL A 44 -2.60 -12.40 -3.87
C VAL A 44 -1.30 -13.14 -3.49
N PRO A 45 -1.37 -14.31 -2.82
CA PRO A 45 -2.59 -14.97 -2.35
C PRO A 45 -3.08 -14.45 -0.99
N GLN A 46 -4.37 -14.64 -0.71
CA GLN A 46 -4.86 -14.56 0.66
C GLN A 46 -4.26 -15.69 1.49
N LYS A 47 -3.92 -15.37 2.74
CA LYS A 47 -3.40 -16.35 3.68
C LYS A 47 -3.71 -15.97 5.12
N LYS A 48 -3.75 -16.97 5.98
CA LYS A 48 -3.77 -16.76 7.43
C LYS A 48 -2.42 -16.22 7.91
N VAL A 49 -2.48 -15.10 8.62
CA VAL A 49 -1.32 -14.52 9.32
C VAL A 49 -1.67 -14.41 10.79
N TYR A 50 -0.83 -15.00 11.65
CA TYR A 50 -0.89 -14.77 13.09
C TYR A 50 -0.16 -13.47 13.44
N LEU A 51 -0.83 -12.58 14.17
CA LEU A 51 -0.23 -11.40 14.77
C LEU A 51 -0.29 -11.52 16.29
N ASN A 52 0.80 -11.17 16.97
CA ASN A 52 0.76 -10.85 18.40
C ASN A 52 -0.14 -9.63 18.63
N ASP A 53 -0.58 -9.45 19.86
CA ASP A 53 -1.38 -8.29 20.22
C ASP A 53 -0.59 -7.00 20.05
N TYR A 54 -1.30 -5.91 19.81
CA TYR A 54 -0.74 -4.58 19.64
C TYR A 54 -1.79 -3.52 19.88
N TRP A 55 -1.32 -2.28 20.01
CA TRP A 55 -2.17 -1.11 20.01
C TRP A 55 -1.96 -0.35 18.71
N ILE A 56 -3.00 0.26 18.15
CA ILE A 56 -2.90 1.11 16.95
C ILE A 56 -3.67 2.40 17.17
N SER A 57 -3.18 3.51 16.63
CA SER A 57 -3.86 4.80 16.80
C SER A 57 -5.23 4.78 16.14
N ASP A 58 -6.22 5.34 16.83
CA ASP A 58 -7.63 5.30 16.46
C ASP A 58 -7.99 6.19 15.25
N ALA A 59 -7.02 6.96 14.77
CA ALA A 59 -7.04 7.80 13.58
C ALA A 59 -5.58 8.04 13.09
N PRO A 60 -5.40 8.61 11.88
CA PRO A 60 -4.10 9.10 11.43
C PRO A 60 -3.50 10.13 12.38
N VAL A 61 -2.17 10.24 12.40
CA VAL A 61 -1.46 11.31 13.10
C VAL A 61 -1.88 12.65 12.51
N THR A 62 -2.24 13.62 13.36
CA THR A 62 -2.77 14.92 12.92
C THR A 62 -1.68 15.99 12.76
N ILE A 63 -2.01 17.10 12.09
CA ILE A 63 -1.18 18.31 12.06
C ILE A 63 -0.86 18.79 13.48
N GLY A 64 -1.83 18.74 14.40
CA GLY A 64 -1.64 19.11 15.79
C GLY A 64 -0.60 18.23 16.52
N MET A 65 -0.57 16.93 16.21
CA MET A 65 0.45 16.03 16.76
C MET A 65 1.83 16.30 16.16
N MET A 66 1.92 16.52 14.85
CA MET A 66 3.19 16.91 14.20
C MET A 66 3.71 18.26 14.72
N LYS A 67 2.82 19.21 15.01
CA LYS A 67 3.18 20.47 15.67
C LYS A 67 3.88 20.22 17.00
N GLU A 68 3.34 19.34 17.86
CA GLU A 68 3.98 18.98 19.13
C GLU A 68 5.38 18.39 18.88
N PHE A 69 5.51 17.46 17.93
CA PHE A 69 6.79 16.86 17.55
C PHE A 69 7.83 17.92 17.17
N TYR A 70 7.52 18.81 16.23
CA TYR A 70 8.47 19.82 15.77
C TYR A 70 8.81 20.87 16.84
N LEU A 71 7.86 21.23 17.72
CA LEU A 71 8.15 22.13 18.84
C LEU A 71 9.15 21.53 19.84
N ASN A 72 9.17 20.20 19.99
CA ASN A 72 10.11 19.49 20.86
C ASN A 72 11.41 19.07 20.16
N ASN A 73 11.50 19.26 18.84
CA ASN A 73 12.66 18.89 18.02
C ASN A 73 13.04 20.07 17.10
N PRO A 74 13.47 21.23 17.65
CA PRO A 74 13.65 22.48 16.90
C PRO A 74 14.74 22.41 15.82
N ASP A 75 15.63 21.43 15.90
CA ASP A 75 16.68 21.19 14.90
C ASP A 75 16.15 20.48 13.64
N ILE A 76 14.94 19.91 13.69
CA ILE A 76 14.29 19.28 12.54
C ILE A 76 13.45 20.33 11.81
N PRO A 77 13.73 20.61 10.52
CA PRO A 77 12.95 21.57 9.75
C PRO A 77 11.48 21.14 9.63
N ILE A 78 10.56 22.09 9.86
CA ILE A 78 9.12 21.86 9.67
C ILE A 78 8.81 21.89 8.17
N PRO A 79 8.22 20.84 7.58
CA PRO A 79 7.76 20.86 6.19
C PRO A 79 6.76 21.99 5.96
N LEU A 80 6.83 22.63 4.78
CA LEU A 80 6.04 23.82 4.47
C LEU A 80 4.53 23.59 4.66
N VAL A 81 4.01 22.46 4.17
CA VAL A 81 2.59 22.07 4.32
C VAL A 81 2.17 22.01 5.79
N ILE A 82 2.99 21.39 6.64
CA ILE A 82 2.71 21.30 8.07
C ILE A 82 2.73 22.69 8.71
N LYS A 83 3.72 23.52 8.36
CA LYS A 83 3.84 24.90 8.86
C LYS A 83 2.63 25.76 8.48
N GLU A 84 2.14 25.66 7.25
CA GLU A 84 0.97 26.41 6.78
C GLU A 84 -0.29 26.04 7.57
N HIS A 85 -0.57 24.74 7.75
CA HIS A 85 -1.72 24.30 8.53
C HIS A 85 -1.62 24.64 10.02
N ILE A 86 -0.41 24.65 10.59
CA ILE A 86 -0.20 25.13 11.97
C ILE A 86 -0.59 26.61 12.09
N ILE A 87 -0.23 27.46 11.12
CA ILE A 87 -0.57 28.88 11.11
C ILE A 87 -2.08 29.08 10.96
N ASN A 88 -2.72 28.29 10.10
CA ASN A 88 -4.17 28.34 9.85
C ASN A 88 -5.00 27.69 10.97
N SER A 89 -4.36 27.06 11.95
CA SER A 89 -5.01 26.31 13.04
C SER A 89 -5.83 25.09 12.58
N ASP A 90 -5.46 24.47 11.47
CA ASP A 90 -6.07 23.24 10.93
C ASP A 90 -5.53 21.99 11.65
N LEU A 91 -5.55 21.98 12.98
CA LEU A 91 -4.80 21.01 13.80
C LEU A 91 -5.40 19.60 13.78
N ASP A 92 -6.68 19.46 13.43
CA ASP A 92 -7.39 18.18 13.39
C ASP A 92 -7.30 17.48 12.02
N LEU A 93 -6.72 18.14 11.01
CA LEU A 93 -6.43 17.46 9.74
C LEU A 93 -5.40 16.35 9.96
N PRO A 94 -5.48 15.23 9.21
CA PRO A 94 -4.38 14.28 9.16
C PRO A 94 -3.12 15.00 8.66
N ALA A 95 -1.97 14.68 9.24
CA ALA A 95 -0.70 15.11 8.70
C ALA A 95 -0.47 14.44 7.35
N TYR A 96 -0.11 15.23 6.34
CA TYR A 96 0.14 14.74 5.00
C TYR A 96 1.35 15.44 4.37
N ASN A 97 1.78 14.91 3.22
CA ASN A 97 3.06 15.22 2.59
C ASN A 97 4.24 14.92 3.52
N ILE A 98 4.10 13.80 4.26
CA ILE A 98 5.09 13.31 5.21
C ILE A 98 5.97 12.27 4.51
N ASP A 99 7.28 12.43 4.57
CA ASP A 99 8.20 11.42 4.08
C ASP A 99 8.31 10.25 5.06
N PHE A 100 8.60 9.05 4.54
CA PHE A 100 8.71 7.84 5.35
C PHE A 100 9.67 8.01 6.54
N LYS A 101 10.78 8.73 6.32
CA LYS A 101 11.76 9.04 7.38
C LYS A 101 11.18 9.94 8.47
N ASP A 102 10.39 10.94 8.10
CA ASP A 102 9.75 11.86 9.06
C ASP A 102 8.72 11.13 9.92
N ALA A 103 7.95 10.22 9.31
CA ALA A 103 7.03 9.35 10.03
C ALA A 103 7.75 8.45 11.06
N LEU A 104 8.89 7.88 10.68
CA LEU A 104 9.74 7.11 11.60
C LEU A 104 10.37 7.98 12.71
N MET A 105 10.81 9.20 12.40
CA MET A 105 11.33 10.13 13.41
C MET A 105 10.25 10.52 14.42
N PHE A 106 9.01 10.71 13.97
CA PHE A 106 7.87 10.92 14.88
C PHE A 106 7.68 9.71 15.80
N CYS A 107 7.67 8.49 15.26
CA CYS A 107 7.52 7.27 16.05
C CYS A 107 8.65 7.11 17.09
N TYR A 108 9.89 7.39 16.69
CA TYR A 108 11.05 7.39 17.57
C TYR A 108 10.89 8.41 18.70
N TRP A 109 10.49 9.64 18.38
CA TRP A 109 10.24 10.68 19.39
C TRP A 109 9.14 10.30 20.39
N VAL A 110 8.02 9.72 19.91
CA VAL A 110 6.97 9.21 20.80
C VAL A 110 7.52 8.09 21.70
N SER A 111 8.34 7.20 21.15
CA SER A 111 8.97 6.11 21.92
C SER A 111 9.86 6.66 23.04
N GLU A 112 10.78 7.56 22.71
CA GLU A 112 11.69 8.19 23.69
C GLU A 112 10.93 8.99 24.76
N THR A 113 9.84 9.64 24.37
CA THR A 113 9.06 10.49 25.28
C THR A 113 8.20 9.66 26.24
N THR A 114 7.69 8.50 25.80
CA THR A 114 6.75 7.67 26.58
C THR A 114 7.40 6.49 27.28
N GLY A 115 8.56 6.03 26.80
CA GLY A 115 9.15 4.75 27.18
C GLY A 115 8.44 3.54 26.59
N GLU A 116 7.44 3.73 25.72
CA GLU A 116 6.73 2.67 25.01
C GLU A 116 7.37 2.43 23.64
N PHE A 117 7.23 1.23 23.07
CA PHE A 117 7.69 1.00 21.70
C PHE A 117 6.63 1.44 20.70
N VAL A 118 6.87 2.56 20.01
CA VAL A 118 6.00 3.11 18.97
C VAL A 118 6.69 3.06 17.61
N ASP A 119 5.98 2.56 16.60
CA ASP A 119 6.47 2.46 15.22
C ASP A 119 5.31 2.59 14.24
N LEU A 120 5.61 2.58 12.94
CA LEU A 120 4.60 2.40 11.90
C LEU A 120 4.02 0.99 11.93
N PRO A 121 2.74 0.80 11.57
CA PRO A 121 2.19 -0.54 11.41
C PRO A 121 2.95 -1.30 10.33
N THR A 122 3.09 -2.61 10.48
CA THR A 122 3.30 -3.51 9.35
C THR A 122 2.04 -3.54 8.49
N GLU A 123 2.20 -3.96 7.24
CA GLU A 123 1.07 -4.14 6.33
C GLU A 123 -0.03 -5.08 6.89
N PRO A 124 0.29 -6.26 7.49
CA PRO A 124 -0.73 -7.08 8.13
C PRO A 124 -1.37 -6.44 9.38
N GLU A 125 -0.61 -5.70 10.20
CA GLU A 125 -1.19 -4.99 11.35
C GLU A 125 -2.19 -3.93 10.90
N TRP A 126 -1.89 -3.22 9.81
CA TRP A 126 -2.78 -2.23 9.22
C TRP A 126 -4.05 -2.90 8.67
N GLU A 127 -3.90 -3.98 7.89
CA GLU A 127 -5.04 -4.67 7.27
C GLU A 127 -5.95 -5.33 8.31
N LYS A 128 -5.39 -5.99 9.35
CA LYS A 128 -6.19 -6.54 10.45
C LYS A 128 -6.98 -5.43 11.12
N ALA A 129 -6.35 -4.28 11.40
CA ALA A 129 -7.03 -3.13 12.01
C ALA A 129 -8.19 -2.58 11.16
N ALA A 130 -8.05 -2.63 9.83
CA ALA A 130 -9.07 -2.16 8.88
C ALA A 130 -10.20 -3.17 8.69
N ARG A 131 -9.86 -4.44 8.44
CA ARG A 131 -10.78 -5.49 8.05
C ARG A 131 -11.46 -6.17 9.24
N GLY A 132 -10.78 -6.31 10.36
CA GLY A 132 -11.20 -7.24 11.41
C GLY A 132 -10.57 -8.62 11.24
N SER A 133 -10.97 -9.55 12.10
CA SER A 133 -10.54 -10.97 12.09
C SER A 133 -11.68 -11.95 11.82
N LEU A 134 -12.92 -11.46 11.66
CA LEU A 134 -14.13 -12.29 11.60
C LEU A 134 -14.62 -12.59 10.18
N ASP A 135 -14.37 -11.70 9.23
CA ASP A 135 -14.81 -11.80 7.84
C ASP A 135 -13.80 -11.18 6.86
N ASP A 136 -14.03 -11.40 5.56
CA ASP A 136 -13.15 -10.95 4.48
C ASP A 136 -13.61 -9.62 3.87
N ARG A 137 -14.09 -8.68 4.71
CA ARG A 137 -14.74 -7.45 4.21
C ARG A 137 -13.86 -6.60 3.29
N GLU A 138 -14.46 -6.01 2.27
CA GLU A 138 -13.73 -5.18 1.29
C GLU A 138 -13.33 -3.81 1.85
N PHE A 139 -14.16 -3.19 2.68
CA PHE A 139 -13.93 -1.89 3.33
C PHE A 139 -14.08 -1.99 4.85
N PRO A 140 -13.58 -1.01 5.64
CA PRO A 140 -13.69 -1.08 7.10
C PRO A 140 -15.13 -1.24 7.61
N TRP A 141 -16.10 -0.64 6.91
CA TRP A 141 -17.52 -0.70 7.25
C TRP A 141 -18.27 -1.92 6.67
N GLY A 142 -17.63 -2.77 5.87
CA GLY A 142 -18.26 -3.93 5.20
C GLY A 142 -18.02 -3.95 3.69
N ASP A 143 -18.80 -4.74 2.97
CA ASP A 143 -18.62 -4.97 1.52
C ASP A 143 -19.35 -3.95 0.63
N ASP A 144 -20.30 -3.22 1.21
CA ASP A 144 -21.09 -2.25 0.45
C ASP A 144 -20.24 -1.04 0.03
N LYS A 145 -20.29 -0.70 -1.25
CA LYS A 145 -19.61 0.47 -1.84
C LYS A 145 -20.35 1.77 -1.51
N ILE A 146 -20.24 2.22 -0.26
CA ILE A 146 -20.93 3.42 0.25
C ILE A 146 -20.01 4.63 0.14
N LEU A 147 -20.21 5.46 -0.89
CA LEU A 147 -19.35 6.62 -1.16
C LEU A 147 -19.41 7.67 -0.04
N GLU A 148 -20.48 7.71 0.74
CA GLU A 148 -20.65 8.59 1.89
C GLU A 148 -19.73 8.24 3.06
N ASN A 149 -19.26 6.99 3.13
CA ASN A 149 -18.42 6.48 4.20
C ASN A 149 -16.93 6.78 3.99
N VAL A 150 -16.55 7.49 2.92
CA VAL A 150 -15.13 7.63 2.55
C VAL A 150 -14.83 9.00 1.94
N ASN A 151 -13.63 9.52 2.18
CA ASN A 151 -13.13 10.73 1.50
C ASN A 151 -12.17 10.32 0.37
N ILE A 152 -12.64 10.38 -0.88
CA ILE A 152 -11.92 9.99 -2.10
C ILE A 152 -12.08 11.07 -3.18
N LYS A 153 -11.45 10.86 -4.34
CA LYS A 153 -11.50 11.79 -5.47
C LYS A 153 -12.91 12.28 -5.77
N GLY A 154 -13.07 13.60 -5.86
CA GLY A 154 -14.34 14.26 -6.15
C GLY A 154 -15.20 14.55 -4.91
N ARG A 155 -14.84 14.06 -3.72
CA ARG A 155 -15.46 14.45 -2.44
C ARG A 155 -14.60 15.50 -1.75
N PHE A 156 -15.24 16.44 -1.04
CA PHE A 156 -14.55 17.49 -0.27
C PHE A 156 -13.42 18.20 -1.05
N ASN A 157 -13.66 18.49 -2.34
CA ASN A 157 -12.69 19.08 -3.25
C ASN A 157 -11.39 18.26 -3.43
N SER A 158 -11.45 16.94 -3.25
CA SER A 158 -10.31 16.02 -3.27
C SER A 158 -9.21 16.41 -2.28
N PHE A 159 -9.61 16.93 -1.12
CA PHE A 159 -8.72 17.43 -0.07
C PHE A 159 -8.99 16.71 1.26
N PRO A 160 -7.99 16.58 2.14
CA PRO A 160 -8.19 15.98 3.45
C PRO A 160 -9.22 16.73 4.30
N ILE A 161 -9.93 15.99 5.13
CA ILE A 161 -10.86 16.52 6.13
C ILE A 161 -10.38 16.12 7.53
N PRO A 162 -10.85 16.79 8.60
CA PRO A 162 -10.46 16.45 9.96
C PRO A 162 -10.65 14.96 10.25
N VAL A 163 -9.73 14.37 11.02
CA VAL A 163 -9.82 12.97 11.38
C VAL A 163 -11.14 12.66 12.10
N LYS A 164 -11.69 11.46 11.89
CA LYS A 164 -12.97 11.01 12.46
C LYS A 164 -14.17 11.88 12.06
N CYS A 165 -14.07 12.63 10.96
CA CYS A 165 -15.18 13.46 10.46
C CYS A 165 -16.32 12.58 9.92
N ILE A 166 -16.00 11.53 9.14
CA ILE A 166 -16.98 10.59 8.61
C ILE A 166 -17.19 9.46 9.62
N LYS A 167 -18.31 9.51 10.37
CA LYS A 167 -18.57 8.60 11.49
C LYS A 167 -18.74 7.13 11.11
N ASN A 168 -19.14 6.87 9.87
CA ASN A 168 -19.28 5.51 9.33
C ASN A 168 -17.96 4.97 8.73
N ASN A 169 -16.91 5.79 8.62
CA ASN A 169 -15.59 5.34 8.21
C ASN A 169 -14.87 4.70 9.39
N ILE A 170 -15.41 3.60 9.89
CA ILE A 170 -14.99 2.96 11.13
C ILE A 170 -14.85 1.46 10.93
N SER A 171 -13.74 0.88 11.41
CA SER A 171 -13.49 -0.56 11.35
C SER A 171 -14.23 -1.33 12.44
N PRO A 172 -14.27 -2.68 12.41
CA PRO A 172 -14.83 -3.49 13.50
C PRO A 172 -14.25 -3.21 14.88
N TYR A 173 -13.00 -2.73 14.93
CA TYR A 173 -12.32 -2.38 16.16
C TYR A 173 -12.58 -0.95 16.62
N GLY A 174 -13.38 -0.16 15.89
CA GLY A 174 -13.66 1.23 16.24
C GLY A 174 -12.61 2.23 15.74
N ILE A 175 -11.77 1.84 14.78
CA ILE A 175 -10.69 2.69 14.26
C ILE A 175 -11.19 3.47 13.04
N TYR A 176 -10.91 4.77 13.01
CA TYR A 176 -11.39 5.66 11.96
C TYR A 176 -10.38 5.84 10.82
N ASP A 177 -10.92 6.23 9.67
CA ASP A 177 -10.19 6.69 8.49
C ASP A 177 -9.17 5.67 7.96
N LEU A 178 -9.49 4.38 8.06
CA LEU A 178 -8.73 3.30 7.40
C LEU A 178 -9.15 3.12 5.92
N SER A 179 -9.81 4.13 5.34
CA SER A 179 -10.26 4.16 3.96
C SER A 179 -10.39 5.62 3.51
N GLY A 180 -9.63 6.03 2.50
CA GLY A 180 -9.56 7.40 2.00
C GLY A 180 -8.90 8.40 2.96
N ASN A 181 -9.18 9.68 2.73
CA ASN A 181 -8.57 10.83 3.39
C ASN A 181 -7.08 10.98 3.08
N VAL A 182 -6.22 10.20 3.74
CA VAL A 182 -4.78 10.13 3.46
C VAL A 182 -4.35 8.67 3.41
N GLU A 183 -3.36 8.37 2.56
CA GLU A 183 -2.77 7.04 2.52
C GLU A 183 -1.67 6.98 3.58
N GLU A 184 -1.43 5.79 4.13
CA GLU A 184 -0.69 5.69 5.37
C GLU A 184 0.53 4.80 5.24
N TRP A 185 1.68 5.33 5.67
CA TRP A 185 2.93 4.59 5.70
C TRP A 185 2.84 3.36 6.61
N THR A 186 3.32 2.25 6.07
CA THR A 186 3.63 1.04 6.83
C THR A 186 5.13 0.81 6.83
N ARG A 187 5.66 0.12 7.84
CA ARG A 187 7.07 -0.32 7.87
C ARG A 187 7.35 -1.56 6.99
N SER A 188 6.32 -2.07 6.31
CA SER A 188 6.46 -3.16 5.34
C SER A 188 6.93 -2.62 3.99
N TYR A 189 7.90 -3.29 3.37
CA TYR A 189 8.35 -2.99 2.02
C TYR A 189 7.55 -3.81 1.00
N ASN A 190 7.35 -3.26 -0.20
CA ASN A 190 6.63 -3.96 -1.25
C ASN A 190 7.39 -5.22 -1.68
N ARG A 191 6.80 -6.35 -1.34
CA ARG A 191 7.25 -7.70 -1.69
C ARG A 191 6.03 -8.51 -2.12
N PRO A 192 6.20 -9.48 -3.05
CA PRO A 192 5.20 -10.51 -3.26
C PRO A 192 4.87 -11.18 -1.92
N TYR A 193 3.59 -11.50 -1.71
CA TYR A 193 3.19 -12.25 -0.52
C TYR A 193 3.84 -13.63 -0.52
N LEU A 194 4.12 -14.17 0.68
CA LEU A 194 4.61 -15.54 0.80
C LEU A 194 3.63 -16.50 0.11
N GLY A 195 4.15 -17.39 -0.74
CA GLY A 195 3.34 -18.27 -1.58
C GLY A 195 3.04 -17.69 -2.97
N SER A 196 3.22 -16.38 -3.18
CA SER A 196 3.04 -15.78 -4.51
C SER A 196 4.04 -16.39 -5.52
N PRO A 197 3.58 -16.78 -6.71
CA PRO A 197 4.42 -17.29 -7.79
C PRO A 197 5.16 -16.16 -8.52
N ILE A 198 4.82 -14.90 -8.21
CA ILE A 198 5.49 -13.72 -8.74
C ILE A 198 6.82 -13.53 -8.00
N LYS A 199 7.90 -13.50 -8.78
CA LYS A 199 9.25 -13.25 -8.28
C LYS A 199 9.46 -11.77 -7.96
N TYR A 200 10.25 -11.54 -6.92
CA TYR A 200 10.53 -10.20 -6.41
C TYR A 200 11.51 -9.42 -7.31
N SER A 201 11.10 -8.26 -7.83
CA SER A 201 12.03 -7.32 -8.48
C SER A 201 12.57 -6.29 -7.47
N ARG A 202 13.87 -5.97 -7.50
CA ARG A 202 14.46 -4.94 -6.63
C ARG A 202 13.95 -3.53 -6.93
N LEU A 203 13.37 -3.33 -8.11
CA LEU A 203 12.67 -2.09 -8.48
C LEU A 203 11.42 -1.85 -7.63
N LEU A 204 10.94 -2.87 -6.92
CA LEU A 204 9.79 -2.80 -6.03
C LEU A 204 10.19 -2.54 -4.57
N ASN A 205 11.45 -2.23 -4.27
CA ASN A 205 11.90 -2.04 -2.88
C ASN A 205 11.55 -0.66 -2.30
N TYR A 206 10.26 -0.40 -2.10
CA TYR A 206 9.77 0.82 -1.44
C TYR A 206 8.78 0.49 -0.32
N PRO A 207 8.62 1.36 0.70
CA PRO A 207 7.63 1.16 1.75
C PRO A 207 6.19 1.17 1.19
N ILE A 208 5.34 0.32 1.74
CA ILE A 208 3.93 0.21 1.34
C ILE A 208 3.10 1.30 2.03
N LEU A 209 2.19 1.89 1.24
CA LEU A 209 1.11 2.75 1.68
C LEU A 209 -0.22 2.00 1.63
N ARG A 210 -1.09 2.25 2.61
CA ARG A 210 -2.42 1.64 2.72
C ARG A 210 -3.54 2.67 2.85
N GLY A 211 -4.79 2.25 2.65
CA GLY A 211 -5.99 3.04 2.92
C GLY A 211 -6.45 3.97 1.79
N GLY A 212 -5.59 4.35 0.85
CA GLY A 212 -5.96 5.27 -0.24
C GLY A 212 -6.09 6.72 0.23
N THR A 213 -6.34 7.65 -0.70
CA THR A 213 -6.34 9.10 -0.42
C THR A 213 -7.58 9.81 -0.94
N CYS A 214 -7.77 11.06 -0.53
CA CYS A 214 -8.77 11.97 -1.11
C CYS A 214 -8.54 12.30 -2.60
N GLU A 215 -7.40 11.94 -3.20
CA GLU A 215 -7.10 12.15 -4.63
C GLU A 215 -7.41 10.94 -5.51
N HIS A 216 -7.57 9.77 -4.92
CA HIS A 216 -7.69 8.51 -5.63
C HIS A 216 -9.12 7.96 -5.63
N GLY A 217 -9.36 6.95 -6.46
CA GLY A 217 -10.65 6.27 -6.54
C GLY A 217 -10.90 5.35 -5.35
N LEU A 218 -12.15 4.89 -5.24
CA LEU A 218 -12.57 3.91 -4.23
C LEU A 218 -11.75 2.61 -4.29
N ASP A 219 -11.19 2.29 -5.47
CA ASP A 219 -10.41 1.09 -5.70
C ASP A 219 -9.24 0.95 -4.75
N LEU A 220 -8.56 2.06 -4.40
CA LEU A 220 -7.41 2.13 -3.48
C LEU A 220 -7.81 2.19 -2.01
N ALA A 221 -9.10 2.38 -1.73
CA ALA A 221 -9.62 2.54 -0.38
C ALA A 221 -10.06 1.22 0.29
N ARG A 222 -9.88 0.08 -0.40
CA ARG A 222 -10.19 -1.26 0.12
C ARG A 222 -9.16 -1.72 1.16
N CYS A 223 -9.57 -2.60 2.07
CA CYS A 223 -8.74 -3.09 3.16
C CYS A 223 -7.45 -3.79 2.70
N SER A 224 -7.44 -4.51 1.58
CA SER A 224 -6.25 -5.24 1.09
C SER A 224 -5.36 -4.44 0.14
N ARG A 225 -5.76 -3.23 -0.24
CA ARG A 225 -5.07 -2.48 -1.28
C ARG A 225 -3.69 -2.03 -0.91
N ARG A 226 -2.75 -2.18 -1.85
CA ARG A 226 -1.33 -1.86 -1.69
C ARG A 226 -0.88 -0.76 -2.64
N HIS A 227 -0.30 0.32 -2.11
CA HIS A 227 0.25 1.44 -2.88
C HIS A 227 1.69 1.79 -2.46
N GLY A 228 2.40 2.70 -3.15
CA GLY A 228 3.72 3.19 -2.67
C GLY A 228 4.80 3.56 -3.70
N ASN A 229 4.69 3.19 -4.98
CA ASN A 229 5.77 3.47 -5.94
C ASN A 229 5.89 4.96 -6.32
N ILE A 230 4.75 5.62 -6.51
CA ILE A 230 4.63 7.05 -6.82
C ILE A 230 3.54 7.58 -5.90
N PRO A 231 3.88 7.85 -4.63
CA PRO A 231 2.88 8.15 -3.62
C PRO A 231 2.27 9.53 -3.88
N SER A 232 1.00 9.70 -3.49
CA SER A 232 0.33 10.99 -3.49
C SER A 232 1.05 11.96 -2.55
N ILE A 233 0.81 13.26 -2.76
CA ILE A 233 1.17 14.25 -1.74
C ILE A 233 0.36 14.04 -0.46
N PHE A 234 -0.83 13.43 -0.54
CA PHE A 234 -1.69 13.10 0.60
C PHE A 234 -1.30 11.78 1.28
N ARG A 235 0.01 11.56 1.42
CA ARG A 235 0.60 10.50 2.24
C ARG A 235 0.83 10.99 3.67
N GLY A 236 0.19 10.33 4.61
CA GLY A 236 0.31 10.49 6.04
C GLY A 236 0.74 9.18 6.68
N PHE A 237 0.35 8.98 7.94
CA PHE A 237 0.63 7.74 8.65
C PHE A 237 -0.22 7.63 9.92
N ARG A 238 -0.28 6.41 10.43
CA ARG A 238 -0.74 6.11 11.79
C ARG A 238 0.34 5.29 12.49
N VAL A 239 0.19 5.09 13.79
CA VAL A 239 1.23 4.44 14.60
C VAL A 239 0.68 3.27 15.38
N VAL A 240 1.54 2.28 15.60
CA VAL A 240 1.30 1.16 16.50
C VAL A 240 2.15 1.30 17.75
N LYS A 241 1.68 0.71 18.84
CA LYS A 241 2.41 0.63 20.11
C LYS A 241 2.46 -0.82 20.60
N ARG A 242 3.59 -1.23 21.17
CA ARG A 242 3.82 -2.54 21.80
C ARG A 242 4.50 -2.39 23.16
N LYS A 243 4.32 -3.38 24.02
CA LYS A 243 4.94 -3.43 25.37
C LYS A 243 6.44 -3.74 25.35
N ASP A 244 6.92 -4.43 24.32
CA ASP A 244 8.33 -4.76 24.14
C ASP A 244 8.77 -4.71 22.67
N ALA A 245 10.08 -4.65 22.45
CA ALA A 245 10.69 -4.56 21.13
C ALA A 245 10.87 -5.92 20.41
N THR A 246 10.49 -7.02 21.05
CA THR A 246 10.90 -8.36 20.62
C THR A 246 10.30 -8.78 19.28
N ASP A 247 9.20 -8.15 18.87
CA ASP A 247 8.52 -8.38 17.59
C ASP A 247 9.01 -7.52 16.41
N PHE A 248 9.96 -6.59 16.63
CA PHE A 248 10.50 -5.78 15.52
C PHE A 248 11.47 -6.57 14.63
N LEU A 249 11.93 -7.74 15.07
CA LEU A 249 13.01 -8.51 14.42
C LEU A 249 12.55 -9.53 13.37
N GLN A 250 11.27 -9.60 13.00
CA GLN A 250 10.81 -10.52 11.95
C GLN A 250 11.06 -10.05 10.51
N ASN A 251 11.68 -8.89 10.30
CA ASN A 251 12.24 -8.53 8.99
C ASN A 251 13.64 -9.15 8.82
N LYS A 252 13.76 -10.47 9.03
CA LYS A 252 14.98 -11.19 8.66
C LYS A 252 15.14 -11.07 7.15
N LEU A 253 16.17 -10.31 6.77
CA LEU A 253 16.70 -10.11 5.42
C LEU A 253 16.55 -11.39 4.59
N TYR A 254 15.57 -11.40 3.68
CA TYR A 254 15.53 -12.39 2.62
C TYR A 254 16.75 -12.14 1.72
N SER A 255 17.52 -13.20 1.52
CA SER A 255 18.87 -13.18 0.96
C SER A 255 18.95 -12.52 -0.42
N ASN A 256 20.11 -11.92 -0.66
CA ASN A 256 20.49 -11.17 -1.86
C ASN A 256 20.73 -12.04 -3.12
N ASP A 257 20.37 -13.33 -3.08
CA ASP A 257 20.56 -14.24 -4.21
C ASP A 257 19.27 -14.28 -5.04
N PHE A 258 19.08 -13.23 -5.83
CA PHE A 258 17.98 -13.13 -6.79
C PHE A 258 18.50 -13.56 -8.17
N GLU A 259 18.18 -14.79 -8.57
CA GLU A 259 18.37 -15.26 -9.95
C GLU A 259 17.03 -15.20 -10.69
N ILE A 260 17.06 -14.61 -11.88
CA ILE A 260 15.95 -14.58 -12.82
C ILE A 260 16.11 -15.75 -13.79
N ASN A 261 15.14 -16.64 -13.81
CA ASN A 261 15.14 -17.83 -14.65
C ASN A 261 14.05 -17.78 -15.72
N GLU A 262 14.22 -18.57 -16.78
CA GLU A 262 13.17 -18.83 -17.75
C GLU A 262 11.91 -19.37 -17.05
N GLY A 263 10.75 -18.85 -17.46
CA GLY A 263 9.45 -19.19 -16.88
C GLY A 263 9.03 -18.32 -15.69
N ASP A 264 9.93 -17.55 -15.08
CA ASP A 264 9.61 -16.68 -13.95
C ASP A 264 8.61 -15.59 -14.34
N PHE A 265 7.68 -15.31 -13.44
CA PHE A 265 6.74 -14.19 -13.54
C PHE A 265 7.25 -13.04 -12.69
N ILE A 266 7.39 -11.84 -13.27
CA ILE A 266 7.96 -10.67 -12.58
C ILE A 266 7.10 -9.44 -12.84
N LEU A 267 6.85 -8.65 -11.78
CA LEU A 267 6.31 -7.30 -11.92
C LEU A 267 7.46 -6.33 -12.28
N ALA A 268 7.58 -6.04 -13.57
CA ALA A 268 8.54 -5.10 -14.15
C ALA A 268 8.00 -3.65 -14.12
N LYS A 269 8.88 -2.68 -14.38
CA LYS A 269 8.53 -1.26 -14.51
C LYS A 269 8.58 -0.82 -15.97
N THR A 270 7.54 -0.17 -16.45
CA THR A 270 7.54 0.47 -17.77
C THR A 270 8.51 1.65 -17.79
N SER A 271 9.13 1.93 -18.92
CA SER A 271 10.03 3.08 -19.08
C SER A 271 9.67 3.92 -20.32
N GLU A 272 10.01 3.42 -21.50
CA GLU A 272 9.79 4.10 -22.77
C GLU A 272 8.76 3.33 -23.59
N PHE A 273 7.83 4.08 -24.17
CA PHE A 273 6.79 3.52 -25.02
C PHE A 273 6.86 4.20 -26.39
N ASN A 274 7.02 3.40 -27.43
CA ASN A 274 6.70 3.80 -28.79
C ASN A 274 5.46 3.03 -29.25
N ASN A 275 4.74 3.51 -30.26
CA ASN A 275 3.45 2.93 -30.70
C ASN A 275 3.48 1.42 -31.09
N LYS A 276 4.64 0.76 -31.04
CA LYS A 276 4.84 -0.66 -31.34
C LYS A 276 5.54 -1.46 -30.25
N GLU A 277 6.38 -0.79 -29.45
CA GLU A 277 7.26 -1.44 -28.48
C GLU A 277 7.20 -0.72 -27.14
N LEU A 278 7.24 -1.52 -26.07
CA LEU A 278 7.32 -1.06 -24.70
C LEU A 278 8.63 -1.55 -24.09
N LEU A 279 9.50 -0.62 -23.71
CA LEU A 279 10.68 -0.92 -22.91
C LEU A 279 10.23 -1.12 -21.45
N VAL A 280 10.71 -2.20 -20.85
CA VAL A 280 10.49 -2.51 -19.42
C VAL A 280 11.81 -2.78 -18.73
N ASN A 281 11.91 -2.32 -17.49
CA ASN A 281 12.97 -2.66 -16.57
C ASN A 281 12.46 -3.81 -15.68
N VAL A 282 13.05 -4.99 -15.82
CA VAL A 282 12.74 -6.17 -15.00
C VAL A 282 13.45 -6.06 -13.66
N ASP A 283 14.68 -5.54 -13.67
CA ASP A 283 15.50 -5.22 -12.50
C ASP A 283 16.41 -4.02 -12.82
N PHE A 284 17.17 -3.49 -11.84
CA PHE A 284 17.98 -2.26 -11.99
C PHE A 284 18.87 -2.20 -13.24
N ASN A 285 19.41 -3.34 -13.67
CA ASN A 285 20.31 -3.44 -14.83
C ASN A 285 19.82 -4.44 -15.88
N MET A 286 18.55 -4.83 -15.83
CA MET A 286 17.99 -5.86 -16.70
C MET A 286 16.73 -5.32 -17.36
N ASN A 287 16.84 -5.05 -18.67
CA ASN A 287 15.78 -4.45 -19.46
C ASN A 287 15.36 -5.41 -20.56
N ALA A 288 14.10 -5.28 -20.99
CA ALA A 288 13.55 -6.06 -22.08
C ALA A 288 12.57 -5.22 -22.91
N ILE A 289 12.34 -5.65 -24.15
CA ILE A 289 11.42 -4.99 -25.07
C ILE A 289 10.21 -5.91 -25.28
N LEU A 290 9.02 -5.35 -25.08
CA LEU A 290 7.74 -6.00 -25.36
C LEU A 290 7.16 -5.48 -26.66
N ASP A 291 6.87 -6.38 -27.59
CA ASP A 291 6.14 -6.08 -28.82
C ASP A 291 4.63 -6.03 -28.52
N ILE A 292 4.09 -4.81 -28.40
CA ILE A 292 2.69 -4.60 -28.05
C ILE A 292 1.73 -4.90 -29.20
N GLN A 293 2.23 -4.97 -30.44
CA GLN A 293 1.38 -5.25 -31.61
C GLN A 293 0.91 -6.71 -31.63
N LYS A 294 1.57 -7.58 -30.87
CA LYS A 294 1.19 -8.98 -30.69
C LYS A 294 0.16 -9.20 -29.59
N TRP A 295 -0.19 -8.17 -28.82
CA TRP A 295 -1.13 -8.32 -27.71
C TRP A 295 -2.58 -8.33 -28.23
N PRO A 296 -3.47 -9.17 -27.67
CA PRO A 296 -4.88 -9.14 -28.03
C PRO A 296 -5.48 -7.75 -27.73
N SER A 297 -6.21 -7.16 -28.68
CA SER A 297 -6.82 -5.83 -28.54
C SER A 297 -7.72 -5.71 -27.30
N ASP A 298 -8.38 -6.80 -26.95
CA ASP A 298 -9.38 -6.85 -25.88
C ASP A 298 -8.71 -6.91 -24.50
N GLU A 299 -7.49 -7.46 -24.45
CA GLU A 299 -6.66 -7.49 -23.25
C GLU A 299 -6.00 -6.14 -22.99
N ILE A 300 -5.56 -5.40 -24.03
CA ILE A 300 -4.95 -4.07 -23.90
C ILE A 300 -5.81 -3.11 -23.06
N GLN A 301 -7.14 -3.23 -23.14
CA GLN A 301 -8.08 -2.40 -22.38
C GLN A 301 -8.13 -2.70 -20.88
N LEU A 302 -7.73 -3.90 -20.46
CA LEU A 302 -7.64 -4.32 -19.06
C LEU A 302 -6.32 -3.85 -18.40
N PHE A 303 -5.41 -3.28 -19.19
CA PHE A 303 -4.02 -3.02 -18.81
C PHE A 303 -3.57 -1.57 -19.01
N ARG A 304 -4.51 -0.61 -19.09
CA ARG A 304 -4.37 0.80 -19.51
C ARG A 304 -3.23 1.63 -18.86
N GLY A 305 -2.57 1.12 -17.81
CA GLY A 305 -1.44 1.78 -17.16
C GLY A 305 -0.10 1.65 -17.89
N PHE A 306 0.04 0.75 -18.88
CA PHE A 306 1.35 0.45 -19.47
C PHE A 306 2.02 1.62 -20.20
N THR A 307 1.27 2.64 -20.62
CA THR A 307 1.80 3.82 -21.31
C THR A 307 2.40 4.85 -20.38
N ASN A 308 2.13 4.78 -19.07
CA ASN A 308 2.69 5.70 -18.09
C ASN A 308 4.06 5.17 -17.63
N PRO A 309 5.16 5.91 -17.79
CA PRO A 309 6.47 5.50 -17.28
C PRO A 309 6.44 5.22 -15.78
N GLY A 310 7.12 4.16 -15.35
CA GLY A 310 7.18 3.72 -13.96
C GLY A 310 5.98 2.89 -13.49
N SER A 311 5.03 2.60 -14.38
CA SER A 311 3.92 1.70 -14.07
C SER A 311 4.39 0.26 -13.95
N GLU A 312 3.67 -0.51 -13.14
CA GLU A 312 3.91 -1.94 -12.99
C GLU A 312 3.24 -2.73 -14.12
N ILE A 313 3.96 -3.70 -14.65
CA ILE A 313 3.47 -4.64 -15.65
C ILE A 313 4.01 -6.04 -15.35
N LEU A 314 3.15 -7.05 -15.44
CA LEU A 314 3.53 -8.44 -15.25
C LEU A 314 4.12 -8.98 -16.56
N VAL A 315 5.32 -9.54 -16.47
CA VAL A 315 6.01 -10.18 -17.58
C VAL A 315 6.39 -11.61 -17.21
N GLN A 316 6.44 -12.48 -18.21
CA GLN A 316 7.08 -13.79 -18.09
C GLN A 316 8.42 -13.77 -18.83
N ILE A 317 9.44 -14.31 -18.19
CA ILE A 317 10.77 -14.49 -18.79
C ILE A 317 10.71 -15.66 -19.78
N GLU A 318 10.99 -15.38 -21.05
CA GLU A 318 11.12 -16.42 -22.09
C GLU A 318 12.55 -16.94 -22.18
N GLU A 319 13.54 -16.04 -22.12
CA GLU A 319 14.95 -16.40 -22.24
C GLU A 319 15.80 -15.43 -21.40
N ASN A 320 16.84 -15.95 -20.75
CA ASN A 320 17.87 -15.15 -20.08
C ASN A 320 19.25 -15.62 -20.54
N VAL A 321 19.83 -14.94 -21.53
CA VAL A 321 21.15 -15.28 -22.08
C VAL A 321 22.12 -14.15 -21.79
N GLY A 322 22.97 -14.34 -20.76
CA GLY A 322 24.02 -13.37 -20.42
C GLY A 322 23.50 -11.98 -20.02
N GLY A 323 22.30 -11.90 -19.42
CA GLY A 323 21.67 -10.64 -19.00
C GLY A 323 20.83 -9.94 -20.08
N GLN A 324 20.80 -10.48 -21.30
CA GLN A 324 19.78 -10.10 -22.28
C GLN A 324 18.51 -10.89 -22.00
N LEU A 325 17.47 -10.18 -21.57
CA LEU A 325 16.17 -10.76 -21.28
C LEU A 325 15.28 -10.68 -22.50
N LYS A 326 14.70 -11.82 -22.86
CA LYS A 326 13.52 -11.88 -23.70
C LYS A 326 12.32 -12.12 -22.80
N VAL A 327 11.34 -11.25 -22.91
CA VAL A 327 10.13 -11.33 -22.08
C VAL A 327 8.91 -11.21 -22.95
N ARG A 328 7.81 -11.79 -22.46
CA ARG A 328 6.49 -11.58 -23.02
C ARG A 328 5.51 -11.21 -21.93
N ARG A 329 4.36 -10.71 -22.36
CA ARG A 329 3.21 -10.54 -21.48
C ARG A 329 2.47 -11.88 -21.36
N PRO A 330 2.18 -12.37 -20.15
CA PRO A 330 1.31 -13.54 -20.00
C PRO A 330 -0.15 -13.15 -20.29
N SER A 331 -0.89 -14.06 -20.91
CA SER A 331 -2.33 -13.94 -21.11
C SER A 331 -3.08 -14.08 -19.78
N ILE A 332 -4.34 -13.64 -19.73
CA ILE A 332 -5.17 -13.78 -18.52
C ILE A 332 -5.33 -15.26 -18.12
N SER A 333 -5.42 -16.17 -19.08
CA SER A 333 -5.53 -17.61 -18.79
C SER A 333 -4.25 -18.17 -18.16
N GLU A 334 -3.08 -17.67 -18.54
CA GLU A 334 -1.81 -18.09 -17.91
C GLU A 334 -1.67 -17.53 -16.50
N ILE A 335 -2.06 -16.27 -16.30
CA ILE A 335 -2.13 -15.65 -14.97
C ILE A 335 -3.06 -16.48 -14.07
N ASP A 336 -4.23 -16.86 -14.58
CA ASP A 336 -5.22 -17.66 -13.87
C ASP A 336 -4.70 -19.04 -13.46
N VAL A 337 -4.01 -19.75 -14.36
CA VAL A 337 -3.36 -21.03 -14.04
C VAL A 337 -2.31 -20.85 -12.94
N VAL A 338 -1.54 -19.77 -12.99
CA VAL A 338 -0.47 -19.51 -12.02
C VAL A 338 -1.01 -19.13 -10.64
N LEU A 339 -2.10 -18.35 -10.59
CA LEU A 339 -2.68 -17.86 -9.34
C LEU A 339 -3.73 -18.79 -8.71
N SER A 340 -4.38 -19.66 -9.50
CA SER A 340 -5.37 -20.62 -8.98
C SER A 340 -4.76 -21.83 -8.28
N ASN A 341 -3.44 -22.01 -8.37
CA ASN A 341 -2.71 -23.13 -7.77
C ASN A 341 -2.12 -22.79 -6.38
N LEU A 342 -2.56 -21.68 -5.76
CA LEU A 342 -1.96 -21.08 -4.57
C LEU A 342 -2.69 -21.41 -3.27
#